data_AF-A0A6I5VGI6-F1
#
_entry.id   AF-A0A6I5VGI6-F1
#
_cell.length_a   1.000
_cell.length_b   1.000
_cell.length_c   1.000
_cell.angle_alpha   90.00
_cell.angle_beta   90.00
_cell.angle_gamma   90.00
#
_symmetry.space_group_name_H-M   'P 1'
#
loop_
_entity.id
_entity.type
_entity.pdbx_description
1 polymer ?
#
loop_
_entity_poly.entity_id
_entity_poly.type
_entity_poly.pdbx_seq_one_letter_code
_entity_poly.pdbx_strand_id
1 'polypeptide(L)' 'MSDETAARRGEHKGEEVRGKAKEGLGKVTGDDRLENQGQTDQASARAKQAGDDLKDAAAKMKDRLSGDDDEKDQ' A
#
# COMPACT_ATOMS: atom_id res chain seq x y z
N MET A 1 16.70 9.67 -18.86
CA MET A 1 16.64 8.81 -17.66
C MET A 1 15.51 9.31 -16.75
N SER A 2 14.30 9.47 -17.31
CA SER A 2 13.14 10.10 -16.66
C SER A 2 11.90 9.20 -16.67
N ASP A 3 12.01 8.01 -17.27
CA ASP A 3 10.93 7.03 -17.43
C ASP A 3 10.73 6.17 -16.16
N GLU A 4 11.78 5.99 -15.36
CA GLU A 4 11.77 5.06 -14.21
C GLU A 4 11.08 5.62 -12.95
N THR A 5 11.00 6.95 -12.82
CA THR A 5 10.31 7.62 -11.70
C THR A 5 8.79 7.71 -11.93
N ALA A 6 8.34 7.67 -13.19
CA ALA A 6 6.94 7.55 -13.55
C ALA A 6 6.41 6.14 -13.31
N ALA A 7 7.25 5.10 -13.46
CA ALA A 7 6.90 3.72 -13.14
C ALA A 7 6.59 3.56 -11.64
N ARG A 8 7.47 4.02 -10.73
CA ARG A 8 7.22 3.92 -9.27
C ARG A 8 6.03 4.74 -8.76
N ARG A 9 5.80 5.93 -9.31
CA ARG A 9 4.62 6.75 -8.95
C ARG A 9 3.35 6.29 -9.68
N GLY A 10 3.54 5.59 -10.80
CA GLY A 10 2.52 4.98 -11.63
C GLY A 10 2.11 3.59 -11.16
N GLU A 11 2.89 2.90 -10.34
CA GLU A 11 2.52 1.60 -9.76
C GLU A 11 1.34 1.78 -8.79
N HIS A 12 1.44 2.70 -7.83
CA HIS A 12 0.34 3.02 -6.91
C HIS A 12 -0.88 3.65 -7.63
N LYS A 13 -0.65 4.59 -8.55
CA LYS A 13 -1.73 5.18 -9.37
C LYS A 13 -2.33 4.18 -10.35
N GLY A 14 -1.53 3.23 -10.83
CA GLY A 14 -1.90 2.24 -11.83
C GLY A 14 -2.80 1.17 -11.25
N GLU A 15 -2.54 0.71 -10.03
CA GLU A 15 -3.47 -0.15 -9.29
C GLU A 15 -4.79 0.58 -8.98
N GLU A 16 -4.74 1.85 -8.59
CA GLU A 16 -5.95 2.63 -8.33
C GLU A 16 -6.80 2.86 -9.60
N VAL A 17 -6.14 3.17 -10.72
CA VAL A 17 -6.78 3.32 -12.03
C VAL A 17 -7.34 1.98 -12.52
N ARG A 18 -6.59 0.88 -12.35
CA ARG A 18 -7.01 -0.46 -12.77
C ARG A 18 -8.19 -0.95 -11.92
N GLY A 19 -8.20 -0.66 -10.61
CA GLY A 19 -9.33 -0.94 -9.72
C GLY A 19 -10.60 -0.18 -10.10
N LYS A 20 -10.49 1.13 -10.33
CA LYS A 20 -11.61 1.96 -10.82
C LYS A 20 -12.11 1.55 -12.20
N ALA A 21 -11.20 1.12 -13.08
CA ALA A 21 -11.56 0.61 -14.40
C ALA A 21 -12.34 -0.71 -14.31
N LYS A 22 -11.90 -1.66 -13.47
CA LYS A 22 -12.65 -2.90 -13.20
C LYS A 22 -14.03 -2.61 -12.61
N GLU A 23 -14.12 -1.66 -11.67
CA GLU A 23 -15.39 -1.28 -11.05
C GLU A 23 -16.36 -0.63 -12.05
N GLY A 24 -15.86 0.29 -12.88
CA GLY A 24 -16.65 0.94 -13.92
C GLY A 24 -17.08 -0.02 -15.03
N LEU A 25 -16.19 -0.93 -15.45
CA LEU A 25 -16.52 -1.97 -16.42
C LEU A 25 -17.55 -2.95 -15.86
N GLY A 26 -17.38 -3.42 -14.61
CA GLY A 26 -18.34 -4.30 -13.95
C GLY A 26 -19.74 -3.69 -13.85
N LYS A 27 -19.84 -2.41 -13.48
CA LYS A 27 -21.12 -1.66 -13.46
C LYS A 27 -21.77 -1.55 -14.83
N VAL A 28 -20.98 -1.32 -15.87
CA VAL A 28 -21.49 -1.16 -17.25
C VAL A 28 -21.90 -2.50 -17.85
N THR A 29 -21.15 -3.57 -17.60
CA THR A 29 -21.43 -4.89 -18.16
C THR A 29 -22.39 -5.73 -17.30
N GLY A 30 -22.70 -5.27 -16.08
CA GLY A 30 -23.45 -6.05 -15.09
C GLY A 30 -22.65 -7.24 -14.54
N ASP A 31 -21.32 -7.15 -14.53
CA ASP A 31 -20.45 -8.21 -14.02
C ASP A 31 -20.04 -7.90 -12.58
N ASP A 32 -20.77 -8.50 -11.63
CA ASP A 32 -20.53 -8.36 -10.18
C ASP A 32 -19.11 -8.78 -9.78
N ARG A 33 -18.44 -9.61 -10.58
CA ARG A 33 -17.10 -10.12 -10.28
C ARG A 33 -16.05 -9.04 -10.52
N LEU A 34 -16.18 -8.30 -11.62
CA LEU A 34 -15.33 -7.15 -11.95
C LEU A 34 -15.53 -5.99 -10.95
N GLU A 35 -16.78 -5.73 -10.56
CA GLU A 35 -17.08 -4.73 -9.52
C GLU A 35 -16.43 -5.08 -8.18
N ASN A 36 -16.65 -6.31 -7.70
CA ASN A 36 -16.12 -6.76 -6.42
C ASN A 36 -14.59 -6.83 -6.40
N GLN A 37 -13.94 -7.20 -7.51
CA GLN A 37 -12.48 -7.15 -7.61
C GLN A 37 -11.95 -5.73 -7.47
N GLY A 38 -12.58 -4.76 -8.14
CA GLY A 38 -12.17 -3.35 -8.07
C GLY A 38 -12.28 -2.76 -6.65
N GLN A 39 -13.34 -3.11 -5.92
CA GLN A 39 -13.50 -2.70 -4.51
C GLN A 39 -12.54 -3.43 -3.57
N THR A 40 -12.34 -4.73 -3.77
CA THR A 40 -11.45 -5.56 -2.94
C THR A 40 -9.99 -5.13 -3.08
N ASP A 41 -9.53 -4.86 -4.30
CA ASP A 41 -8.17 -4.35 -4.57
C ASP A 41 -7.93 -3.01 -3.82
N GLN A 42 -8.92 -2.10 -3.86
CA GLN A 42 -8.83 -0.82 -3.15
C GLN A 42 -8.81 -0.99 -1.62
N ALA A 43 -9.67 -1.86 -1.07
CA ALA A 43 -9.73 -2.11 0.37
C ALA A 43 -8.43 -2.75 0.88
N SER A 44 -7.90 -3.73 0.14
CA SER A 44 -6.67 -4.43 0.47
C SER A 44 -5.45 -3.51 0.41
N ALA A 45 -5.39 -2.61 -0.59
CA ALA A 45 -4.35 -1.60 -0.68
C ALA A 45 -4.35 -0.65 0.52
N ARG A 46 -5.53 -0.12 0.90
CA ARG A 46 -5.66 0.75 2.09
C ARG A 46 -5.30 0.04 3.39
N ALA A 47 -5.73 -1.21 3.54
CA ALA A 47 -5.41 -2.03 4.70
C ALA A 47 -3.91 -2.31 4.81
N LYS A 48 -3.25 -2.66 3.70
CA LYS A 48 -1.79 -2.82 3.66
C LYS A 48 -1.08 -1.54 4.04
N GLN A 49 -1.49 -0.40 3.48
CA GLN A 49 -0.84 0.88 3.73
C GLN A 49 -0.94 1.27 5.21
N ALA A 50 -2.13 1.17 5.80
CA ALA A 50 -2.33 1.43 7.24
C ALA A 50 -1.55 0.46 8.14
N GLY A 51 -1.44 -0.81 7.75
CA GLY A 51 -0.67 -1.82 8.48
C GLY A 51 0.84 -1.60 8.41
N ASP A 52 1.35 -1.18 7.26
CA ASP A 52 2.76 -0.86 7.06
C ASP A 52 3.16 0.38 7.86
N ASP A 53 2.35 1.45 7.85
CA ASP A 53 2.56 2.65 8.66
C ASP A 53 2.62 2.32 10.17
N LEU A 54 1.70 1.47 10.66
CA LEU A 54 1.68 1.05 12.06
C LEU A 54 2.91 0.21 12.42
N LYS A 55 3.33 -0.70 11.52
CA LYS A 55 4.49 -1.56 11.73
C LYS A 55 5.79 -0.78 11.71
N ASP A 56 5.92 0.21 10.83
CA ASP A 56 7.09 1.09 10.74
C ASP A 56 7.21 1.99 11.99
N ALA A 57 6.10 2.55 12.45
CA ALA A 57 6.05 3.30 13.71
C ALA A 57 6.40 2.43 14.92
N ALA A 58 5.88 1.21 14.99
CA ALA A 58 6.19 0.26 16.05
C ALA A 58 7.65 -0.20 16.01
N ALA A 59 8.21 -0.44 14.82
CA ALA A 59 9.61 -0.78 14.64
C ALA A 59 10.53 0.36 15.11
N LYS A 60 10.26 1.61 14.72
CA LYS A 60 11.00 2.80 15.18
C LYS A 60 10.90 3.00 16.70
N MET A 61 9.72 2.79 17.28
CA MET A 61 9.52 2.86 18.72
C MET A 61 10.33 1.78 19.44
N LYS A 62 10.31 0.55 18.92
CA LYS A 62 11.07 -0.57 19.49
C LYS A 62 12.57 -0.36 19.36
N ASP A 63 13.05 0.19 18.25
CA ASP A 63 14.45 0.55 18.03
C ASP A 63 14.92 1.60 19.05
N ARG A 64 14.11 2.65 19.27
CA ARG A 64 14.38 3.66 20.32
C ARG A 64 14.30 3.10 21.74
N LEU A 65 13.41 2.15 22.01
CA LEU A 65 13.26 1.53 23.32
C LEU A 65 14.26 0.39 23.58
N SER A 66 14.88 -0.15 22.53
CA SER A 66 15.92 -1.18 22.62
C SER A 66 17.33 -0.58 22.53
N GLY A 67 17.43 0.75 22.38
CA GLY A 67 18.67 1.50 22.20
C GLY A 67 19.26 2.09 23.49
N ASP A 68 19.06 1.44 24.64
CA ASP A 68 19.68 1.84 25.91
C ASP A 68 20.18 0.58 26.64
N ASP A 69 21.26 -0.03 26.13
CA ASP A 69 22.20 -0.87 26.91
C ASP A 69 23.50 -1.15 26.11
N ASP A 70 24.11 -0.11 25.53
CA ASP A 70 25.47 -0.20 24.96
C ASP A 70 26.30 1.01 25.43
N GLU A 71 26.36 1.17 26.76
CA GLU A 71 27.35 2.01 27.42
C GLU A 71 27.96 1.22 28.59
N LYS A 72 28.92 0.32 28.28
CA LYS A 72 30.08 -0.03 29.14
C LYS A 72 31.07 -0.89 28.37
N ASP A 73 31.98 -0.26 27.64
CA ASP A 73 33.36 -0.74 27.61
C ASP A 73 34.31 0.47 27.58
N GLN A 74 35.28 0.45 28.49
CA GLN A 74 36.36 1.42 28.60
C GLN A 74 37.44 1.16 27.55
#